data_AF-A0A926UMU3-F1
#
_entry.id   AF-A0A926UMU3-F1
#
_cell.length_a   1.000
_cell.length_b   1.000
_cell.length_c   1.000
_cell.angle_alpha   90.00
_cell.angle_beta   90.00
_cell.angle_gamma   90.00
#
_symmetry.space_group_name_H-M   'P 1'
#
loop_
_entity.id
_entity.type
_entity.pdbx_description
1 polymer ?
#
loop_
_entity_poly.entity_id
_entity_poly.type
_entity_poly.pdbx_seq_one_letter_code
_entity_poly.pdbx_strand_id
1 'polypeptide(L)'
;MEKRLIKASPLSSMIVISALVLFASSSLRHLLFKSSAFDLGIFDQAIYLVSQEKTPISSFMGFHILGDHAAWIHYILALPYKIYPSVYWLFIVQALALALGALPTWYLAIQAGLKESEAIAVATAYLLYPVVFNANLFDFHPEVIAVPLLLSAVLAARLQKLILFCVCLIGLTH
;
A
#
# COMPACT_ATOMS: atom_id res chain seq x y z
N MET A 1 -38.71 5.17 -8.24
CA MET A 1 -37.39 5.59 -7.71
C MET A 1 -36.52 4.35 -7.63
N GLU A 2 -35.91 3.96 -8.75
CA GLU A 2 -35.12 2.74 -8.85
C GLU A 2 -33.88 2.84 -7.95
N LYS A 3 -33.76 1.90 -7.01
CA LYS A 3 -32.50 1.63 -6.34
C LYS A 3 -31.52 1.17 -7.42
N ARG A 4 -30.66 2.07 -7.88
CA ARG A 4 -29.39 1.72 -8.54
C ARG A 4 -28.61 0.89 -7.52
N LEU A 5 -28.82 -0.43 -7.53
CA LEU A 5 -27.94 -1.38 -6.87
C LEU A 5 -26.53 -1.01 -7.32
N ILE A 6 -25.65 -0.74 -6.35
CA ILE A 6 -24.27 -0.33 -6.56
C ILE A 6 -23.61 -1.45 -7.37
N LYS A 7 -23.59 -1.35 -8.70
CA LYS A 7 -22.79 -2.22 -9.54
C LYS A 7 -21.35 -1.85 -9.24
N ALA A 8 -20.64 -2.70 -8.50
CA ALA A 8 -19.20 -2.59 -8.38
C ALA A 8 -18.61 -2.56 -9.80
N SER A 9 -17.84 -1.51 -10.11
CA SER A 9 -17.11 -1.49 -11.38
C SER A 9 -16.16 -2.71 -11.40
N PRO A 10 -15.94 -3.35 -12.56
CA PRO A 10 -15.01 -4.49 -12.66
C PRO A 10 -13.66 -4.21 -12.00
N LEU A 11 -13.16 -2.97 -12.15
CA LEU A 11 -11.93 -2.50 -11.51
C LEU A 11 -11.99 -2.57 -9.98
N SER A 12 -13.09 -2.11 -9.37
CA SER A 12 -13.27 -2.15 -7.91
C SER A 12 -13.23 -3.59 -7.39
N SER A 13 -13.90 -4.51 -8.09
CA SER A 13 -13.86 -5.94 -7.75
C SER A 13 -12.44 -6.52 -7.87
N MET A 14 -11.70 -6.17 -8.93
CA MET A 14 -10.32 -6.60 -9.11
C MET A 14 -9.40 -6.11 -7.99
N ILE A 15 -9.52 -4.84 -7.59
CA ILE A 15 -8.73 -4.27 -6.49
C ILE A 15 -9.03 -4.99 -5.19
N VAL A 16 -10.31 -5.19 -4.85
CA VAL A 16 -10.71 -5.88 -3.62
C VAL A 16 -10.23 -7.33 -3.60
N ILE A 17 -10.45 -8.07 -4.68
CA ILE A 17 -10.00 -9.46 -4.80
C ILE A 17 -8.47 -9.54 -4.68
N SER A 18 -7.74 -8.65 -5.36
CA SER A 18 -6.28 -8.64 -5.30
C SER A 18 -5.77 -8.30 -3.91
N ALA A 19 -6.34 -7.29 -3.24
CA ALA A 19 -5.99 -6.96 -1.86
C ALA A 19 -6.22 -8.14 -0.91
N LEU A 20 -7.34 -8.86 -1.04
CA LEU A 20 -7.64 -10.05 -0.24
C LEU A 20 -6.64 -11.19 -0.50
N VAL A 21 -6.31 -11.46 -1.77
CA VAL A 21 -5.33 -12.49 -2.14
C VAL A 21 -3.94 -12.15 -1.62
N LEU A 22 -3.51 -10.90 -1.79
CA LEU A 22 -2.22 -10.41 -1.33
C LEU A 22 -2.12 -10.46 0.20
N PHE A 23 -3.16 -10.03 0.91
CA PHE A 23 -3.25 -10.11 2.36
C PHE A 23 -3.26 -11.55 2.88
N ALA A 24 -4.03 -12.43 2.26
CA ALA A 24 -4.07 -13.85 2.63
C ALA A 24 -2.70 -14.51 2.41
N SER A 25 -1.99 -14.15 1.34
CA SER A 25 -0.69 -14.71 0.99
C SER A 25 0.40 -14.29 2.00
N SER A 26 0.48 -13.01 2.35
CA SER A 26 1.42 -12.51 3.37
C SER A 26 1.09 -13.05 4.76
N SER A 27 -0.19 -13.12 5.11
CA SER A 27 -0.66 -13.72 6.37
C SER A 27 -0.30 -15.20 6.47
N LEU A 28 -0.55 -15.98 5.42
CA LEU A 28 -0.20 -17.40 5.38
C LEU A 28 1.32 -17.60 5.47
N ARG A 29 2.11 -16.79 4.78
CA ARG A 29 3.58 -16.82 4.87
C ARG A 29 4.05 -16.60 6.31
N HIS A 30 3.45 -15.63 7.01
CA HIS A 30 3.75 -15.37 8.42
C HIS A 30 3.34 -16.52 9.34
N LEU A 31 2.13 -17.06 9.16
CA LEU A 31 1.63 -18.22 9.93
C LEU A 31 2.47 -19.49 9.74
N LEU A 32 3.08 -19.65 8.56
CA LEU A 32 4.00 -20.74 8.25
C LEU A 32 5.44 -20.45 8.73
N PHE A 33 5.66 -19.41 9.53
CA PHE A 33 6.96 -18.98 10.04
C PHE A 33 7.99 -18.67 8.95
N LYS A 34 7.52 -18.17 7.80
CA LYS A 34 8.36 -17.78 6.64
C LYS A 34 8.53 -16.25 6.51
N SER A 35 8.15 -15.49 7.53
CA SER A 35 8.51 -14.07 7.66
C SER A 35 9.83 -13.89 8.37
N SER A 36 10.67 -12.94 7.92
CA SER A 36 11.92 -12.66 8.61
C SER A 36 11.66 -11.75 9.81
N ALA A 37 12.54 -11.83 10.80
CA ALA A 37 12.49 -10.95 11.96
C ALA A 37 13.12 -9.58 11.71
N PHE A 38 13.93 -9.43 10.65
CA PHE A 38 14.71 -8.21 10.46
C PHE A 38 13.82 -7.07 10.00
N ASP A 39 13.33 -7.10 8.75
CA ASP A 39 12.50 -6.00 8.22
C ASP A 39 11.16 -5.92 8.95
N LEU A 40 10.45 -7.05 9.10
CA LEU A 40 9.15 -7.06 9.76
C LEU A 40 9.26 -6.65 11.24
N GLY A 41 10.28 -7.12 11.95
CA GLY A 41 10.45 -6.85 13.38
C GLY A 41 10.88 -5.41 13.67
N ILE A 42 11.69 -4.80 12.80
CA ILE A 42 12.04 -3.38 12.89
C ILE A 42 10.77 -2.52 12.90
N PHE A 43 9.92 -2.69 11.89
CA PHE A 43 8.74 -1.85 11.73
C PHE A 43 7.64 -2.19 12.74
N ASP A 44 7.38 -3.47 13.02
CA ASP A 44 6.38 -3.91 13.99
C ASP A 44 6.70 -3.38 15.40
N GLN A 45 7.95 -3.51 15.83
CA GLN A 45 8.39 -3.00 17.13
C GLN A 45 8.30 -1.48 17.19
N ALA A 46 8.80 -0.78 16.17
CA ALA A 46 8.78 0.67 16.15
C ALA A 46 7.34 1.22 16.21
N ILE A 47 6.43 0.69 15.40
CA ILE A 47 5.02 1.08 15.36
C ILE A 47 4.33 0.74 16.69
N TYR A 48 4.64 -0.41 17.28
CA TYR A 48 4.16 -0.75 18.62
C TYR A 48 4.62 0.29 19.66
N LEU A 49 5.90 0.65 19.71
CA LEU A 49 6.42 1.65 20.64
C LEU A 49 5.74 3.02 20.46
N VAL A 50 5.56 3.46 19.21
CA VAL A 50 4.80 4.69 18.92
C VAL A 50 3.37 4.60 19.47
N SER A 51 2.68 3.46 19.27
CA SER A 51 1.31 3.29 19.76
C SER A 51 1.21 3.31 21.29
N GLN A 52 2.28 2.91 21.98
CA GLN A 52 2.39 2.93 23.44
C GLN A 52 2.97 4.24 23.98
N GLU A 53 3.15 5.26 23.14
CA GLU A 53 3.72 6.56 23.52
C GLU A 53 5.14 6.44 24.10
N LYS A 54 5.86 5.40 23.71
CA LYS A 54 7.27 5.15 24.05
C LYS A 54 8.17 5.64 22.93
N THR A 55 9.42 5.92 23.26
CA THR A 55 10.43 6.28 22.25
C THR A 55 10.67 5.10 21.30
N PRO A 56 10.40 5.22 19.99
CA PRO A 56 10.51 4.14 19.03
C PRO A 56 11.94 3.91 18.56
N ILE A 57 12.80 3.46 19.48
CA ILE A 57 14.17 3.00 19.15
C ILE A 57 14.09 1.52 18.78
N SER A 58 14.49 1.21 17.55
CA SER A 58 14.53 -0.18 17.09
C SER A 58 15.64 -0.96 17.80
N SER A 59 15.31 -2.13 18.33
CA SER A 59 16.30 -3.03 18.94
C SER A 59 17.26 -3.65 17.91
N PHE A 60 16.88 -3.66 16.64
CA PHE A 60 17.76 -4.13 15.55
C PHE A 60 18.70 -3.02 15.06
N MET A 61 18.20 -1.79 14.96
CA MET A 61 18.96 -0.67 14.36
C MET A 61 19.71 0.17 15.40
N GLY A 62 19.23 0.22 16.65
CA GLY A 62 19.84 0.99 17.73
C GLY A 62 19.55 2.49 17.70
N PHE A 63 18.71 2.97 16.79
CA PHE A 63 18.30 4.37 16.70
C PHE A 63 16.79 4.53 16.50
N HIS A 64 16.33 5.77 16.62
CA HIS A 64 14.91 6.15 16.52
C HIS A 64 14.37 5.94 15.10
N ILE A 65 13.15 5.41 14.93
CA ILE A 65 12.59 5.09 13.60
C ILE A 65 12.56 6.28 12.63
N LEU A 66 12.33 7.51 13.09
CA LEU A 66 12.44 8.72 12.27
C LEU A 66 13.86 9.03 11.75
N GLY A 67 14.89 8.50 12.39
CA GLY A 67 16.26 8.53 11.86
C GLY A 67 16.44 7.62 10.64
N ASP A 68 15.49 6.71 10.42
CA ASP A 68 15.35 5.94 9.19
C ASP A 68 14.38 6.70 8.26
N HIS A 69 14.94 7.30 7.20
CA HIS A 69 14.21 7.80 6.03
C HIS A 69 12.94 8.65 6.27
N ALA A 70 12.89 9.45 7.35
CA ALA A 70 11.76 10.36 7.65
C ALA A 70 10.39 9.63 7.68
N ALA A 71 10.39 8.47 8.34
CA ALA A 71 9.33 7.48 8.54
C ALA A 71 8.00 7.99 9.20
N TRP A 72 7.42 9.13 8.80
CA TRP A 72 6.22 9.69 9.44
C TRP A 72 4.99 8.79 9.32
N ILE A 73 4.91 7.98 8.26
CA ILE A 73 3.79 7.07 8.02
C ILE A 73 3.59 6.08 9.19
N HIS A 74 4.66 5.74 9.90
CA HIS A 74 4.63 4.82 11.05
C HIS A 74 3.74 5.33 12.19
N TYR A 75 3.59 6.65 12.35
CA TYR A 75 2.70 7.23 13.35
C TYR A 75 1.22 7.06 13.00
N ILE A 76 0.90 7.08 11.70
CA ILE A 76 -0.46 6.77 11.23
C ILE A 76 -0.73 5.27 11.40
N LEU A 77 0.26 4.43 11.07
CA LEU A 77 0.17 2.97 11.25
C LEU A 77 0.09 2.54 12.73
N ALA A 78 0.54 3.39 13.66
CA ALA A 78 0.42 3.14 15.09
C ALA A 78 -1.02 3.29 15.63
N LEU A 79 -1.91 3.98 14.91
CA LEU A 79 -3.30 4.16 15.32
C LEU A 79 -4.05 2.82 15.50
N PRO A 80 -4.07 1.89 14.54
CA PRO A 80 -4.69 0.58 14.74
C PRO A 80 -4.01 -0.28 15.81
N TYR A 81 -2.71 -0.08 16.04
CA TYR A 81 -1.97 -0.77 17.11
C TYR A 81 -2.43 -0.37 18.52
N LYS A 82 -2.99 0.84 18.69
CA LYS A 82 -3.65 1.22 19.96
C LYS A 82 -4.88 0.36 20.27
N ILE A 83 -5.57 -0.13 19.25
CA ILE A 83 -6.74 -1.00 19.41
C ILE A 83 -6.30 -2.44 19.64
N TYR A 84 -5.44 -2.94 18.75
CA TYR A 84 -4.91 -4.30 18.83
C TYR A 84 -3.53 -4.36 18.14
N PRO A 85 -2.44 -4.56 18.89
CA PRO A 85 -1.08 -4.59 18.34
C PRO A 85 -0.84 -5.89 17.56
N SER A 86 -0.69 -5.77 16.24
CA SER A 86 -0.69 -6.93 15.36
C SER A 86 -0.06 -6.63 14.00
N VAL A 87 0.88 -7.47 13.57
CA VAL A 87 1.53 -7.41 12.25
C VAL A 87 0.56 -7.49 11.08
N TYR A 88 -0.62 -8.06 11.28
CA TYR A 88 -1.63 -8.18 10.21
C TYR A 88 -2.13 -6.80 9.73
N TRP A 89 -2.03 -5.75 10.55
CA TRP A 89 -2.27 -4.38 10.11
C TRP A 89 -1.28 -3.93 9.05
N LEU A 90 -0.02 -4.33 9.16
CA LEU A 90 1.03 -4.01 8.19
C LEU A 90 0.79 -4.74 6.88
N PHE A 91 0.43 -6.03 6.95
CA PHE A 91 0.12 -6.83 5.78
C PHE A 91 -1.09 -6.31 5.00
N ILE A 92 -2.16 -5.89 5.69
CA ILE A 92 -3.34 -5.36 4.99
C ILE A 92 -3.03 -4.00 4.35
N VAL A 93 -2.23 -3.14 4.99
CA VAL A 93 -1.82 -1.87 4.39
C VAL A 93 -0.98 -2.08 3.13
N GLN A 94 0.02 -2.96 3.20
CA GLN A 94 0.86 -3.32 2.05
C GLN A 94 0.02 -3.90 0.89
N ALA A 95 -0.88 -4.83 1.19
CA ALA A 95 -1.78 -5.43 0.20
C ALA A 95 -2.71 -4.39 -0.44
N LEU A 96 -3.29 -3.48 0.35
CA LEU A 96 -4.17 -2.43 -0.15
C LEU A 96 -3.40 -1.41 -1.00
N ALA A 97 -2.22 -0.97 -0.56
CA ALA A 97 -1.40 -0.01 -1.29
C ALA A 97 -1.05 -0.54 -2.70
N LEU A 98 -0.58 -1.78 -2.77
CA LEU A 98 -0.21 -2.43 -4.03
C LEU A 98 -1.43 -2.64 -4.94
N ALA A 99 -2.55 -3.12 -4.40
CA ALA A 99 -3.78 -3.29 -5.16
C ALA A 99 -4.35 -1.95 -5.67
N LEU A 100 -4.27 -0.89 -4.87
CA LEU A 100 -4.74 0.45 -5.25
C LEU A 100 -3.95 1.05 -6.41
N GLY A 101 -2.72 0.62 -6.68
CA GLY A 101 -1.97 1.05 -7.86
C GLY A 101 -2.65 0.71 -9.20
N ALA A 102 -3.60 -0.23 -9.22
CA ALA A 102 -4.42 -0.52 -10.40
C ALA A 102 -5.34 0.65 -10.77
N LEU A 103 -5.76 1.47 -9.80
CA LEU A 103 -6.65 2.61 -10.04
C LEU A 103 -6.00 3.70 -10.90
N PRO A 104 -4.85 4.31 -10.52
CA PRO A 104 -4.19 5.29 -11.37
C PRO A 104 -3.69 4.65 -12.68
N THR A 105 -3.32 3.37 -12.68
CA THR A 105 -2.97 2.63 -13.91
C THR A 105 -4.14 2.59 -14.90
N TRP A 106 -5.34 2.26 -14.43
CA TRP A 106 -6.56 2.26 -15.25
C TRP A 106 -6.86 3.67 -15.79
N TYR A 107 -6.78 4.70 -14.95
CA TYR A 107 -7.00 6.08 -15.40
C TYR A 107 -5.95 6.56 -16.40
N LEU A 108 -4.69 6.17 -16.25
CA LEU A 108 -3.62 6.48 -17.21
C LEU A 108 -3.89 5.84 -18.58
N ALA A 109 -4.40 4.60 -18.60
CA ALA A 109 -4.83 3.92 -19.82
C ALA A 109 -6.01 4.63 -20.50
N ILE A 110 -7.05 4.99 -19.75
CA ILE A 110 -8.19 5.76 -20.27
C ILE A 110 -7.71 7.12 -20.83
N GLN A 111 -6.85 7.82 -20.09
CA GLN A 111 -6.26 9.09 -20.54
C GLN A 111 -5.43 8.95 -21.81
N ALA A 112 -4.77 7.79 -22.01
CA ALA A 112 -4.02 7.50 -23.23
C ALA A 112 -4.93 7.22 -24.45
N GLY A 113 -6.25 7.24 -24.30
CA GLY A 113 -7.21 7.02 -25.38
C GLY A 113 -7.63 5.56 -25.55
N LEU A 114 -7.26 4.68 -24.62
CA LEU A 114 -7.70 3.28 -24.63
C LEU A 114 -9.18 3.15 -24.26
N LYS A 115 -9.85 2.14 -24.82
CA LYS A 115 -11.21 1.76 -24.44
C LYS A 115 -11.24 1.19 -23.04
N GLU A 116 -12.41 1.18 -22.40
CA GLU A 116 -12.58 0.67 -21.04
C GLU A 116 -12.08 -0.78 -20.89
N SER A 117 -12.36 -1.66 -21.85
CA SER A 117 -11.88 -3.05 -21.84
C SER A 117 -10.36 -3.17 -21.90
N GLU A 118 -9.71 -2.30 -22.68
CA GLU A 118 -8.25 -2.26 -22.81
C GLU A 118 -7.63 -1.70 -21.53
N ALA A 119 -8.21 -0.66 -20.93
CA ALA A 119 -7.78 -0.13 -19.64
C ALA A 119 -7.93 -1.16 -18.51
N ILE A 120 -9.00 -1.97 -18.51
CA ILE A 120 -9.16 -3.11 -17.59
C ILE A 120 -8.07 -4.15 -17.84
N ALA A 121 -7.72 -4.45 -19.09
CA ALA A 121 -6.62 -5.36 -19.40
C ALA A 121 -5.27 -4.83 -18.87
N VAL A 122 -4.99 -3.53 -19.00
CA VAL A 122 -3.77 -2.90 -18.45
C VAL A 122 -3.75 -2.97 -16.91
N ALA A 123 -4.86 -2.65 -16.25
CA ALA A 123 -4.98 -2.78 -14.80
C ALA A 123 -4.81 -4.23 -14.33
N THR A 124 -5.33 -5.19 -15.10
CA THR A 124 -5.14 -6.63 -14.85
C THR A 124 -3.67 -7.02 -14.97
N ALA A 125 -3.00 -6.56 -16.03
CA ALA A 125 -1.57 -6.81 -16.23
C ALA A 125 -0.71 -6.24 -15.09
N TYR A 126 -1.05 -5.06 -14.57
CA TYR A 126 -0.42 -4.49 -13.39
C TYR A 126 -0.62 -5.39 -12.14
N LEU A 127 -1.85 -5.83 -11.86
CA LEU A 127 -2.15 -6.65 -10.68
C LEU A 127 -1.51 -8.04 -10.75
N LEU A 128 -1.35 -8.58 -11.95
CA LEU A 128 -0.68 -9.87 -12.20
C LEU A 128 0.84 -9.73 -12.38
N TYR A 129 1.39 -8.51 -12.32
CA TYR A 129 2.81 -8.30 -12.50
C TYR A 129 3.61 -8.93 -11.35
N PRO A 130 4.56 -9.85 -11.61
CA PRO A 130 5.25 -10.58 -10.56
C PRO A 130 5.93 -9.71 -9.51
N VAL A 131 6.40 -8.51 -9.88
CA VAL A 131 7.03 -7.58 -8.94
C VAL A 131 6.04 -7.09 -7.88
N VAL A 132 4.78 -6.84 -8.25
CA VAL A 132 3.73 -6.45 -7.28
C VAL A 132 3.50 -7.57 -6.28
N PHE A 133 3.40 -8.81 -6.76
CA PHE A 133 3.20 -9.97 -5.89
C PHE A 133 4.42 -10.26 -5.01
N ASN A 134 5.63 -10.18 -5.56
CA ASN A 134 6.87 -10.41 -4.83
C ASN A 134 7.13 -9.33 -3.77
N ALA A 135 6.86 -8.06 -4.09
CA ALA A 135 6.93 -6.98 -3.11
C ALA A 135 5.96 -7.21 -1.94
N ASN A 136 4.75 -7.69 -2.22
CA ASN A 136 3.79 -8.04 -1.17
C ASN A 136 4.23 -9.26 -0.32
N LEU A 137 4.84 -10.27 -0.94
CA LEU A 137 5.31 -11.47 -0.25
C LEU A 137 6.60 -11.23 0.54
N PHE A 138 7.32 -10.14 0.29
CA PHE A 138 8.41 -9.74 1.15
C PHE A 138 7.88 -9.27 2.52
N ASP A 139 8.78 -9.03 3.46
CA ASP A 139 8.40 -8.44 4.74
C ASP A 139 7.88 -7.01 4.55
N PHE A 140 7.23 -6.45 5.58
CA PHE A 140 6.57 -5.15 5.44
C PHE A 140 7.58 -4.06 5.07
N HIS A 141 7.27 -3.29 4.03
CA HIS A 141 8.06 -2.16 3.56
C HIS A 141 7.12 -0.97 3.29
N PRO A 142 7.23 0.14 4.04
CA PRO A 142 6.35 1.30 3.83
C PRO A 142 6.44 1.86 2.40
N GLU A 143 7.57 1.67 1.71
CA GLU A 143 7.84 2.13 0.35
C GLU A 143 6.81 1.65 -0.68
N VAL A 144 6.12 0.53 -0.42
CA VAL A 144 5.04 0.06 -1.31
C VAL A 144 3.88 1.05 -1.42
N ILE A 145 3.69 1.92 -0.41
CA ILE A 145 2.71 3.02 -0.42
C ILE A 145 3.06 4.06 -1.48
N ALA A 146 4.35 4.18 -1.84
CA ALA A 146 4.79 5.07 -2.90
C ALA A 146 4.27 4.66 -4.29
N VAL A 147 3.99 3.37 -4.53
CA VAL A 147 3.56 2.86 -5.84
C VAL A 147 2.27 3.55 -6.35
N PRO A 148 1.13 3.50 -5.63
CA PRO A 148 -0.08 4.19 -6.07
C PRO A 148 0.10 5.71 -6.08
N LEU A 149 0.93 6.28 -5.20
CA LEU A 149 1.18 7.72 -5.15
C LEU A 149 1.98 8.22 -6.36
N LEU A 150 3.02 7.50 -6.79
CA LEU A 150 3.82 7.80 -7.98
C LEU A 150 2.95 7.73 -9.24
N LEU A 151 2.17 6.66 -9.40
CA LEU A 151 1.27 6.51 -10.54
C LEU A 151 0.21 7.62 -10.56
N SER A 152 -0.31 7.99 -9.39
CA SER A 152 -1.26 9.10 -9.25
C SER A 152 -0.61 10.46 -9.54
N ALA A 153 0.66 10.66 -9.17
CA ALA A 153 1.43 11.87 -9.50
C ALA A 153 1.60 11.99 -11.02
N VAL A 154 2.00 10.91 -11.70
CA VAL A 154 2.11 10.90 -13.18
C VAL A 154 0.76 11.23 -13.82
N LEU A 155 -0.33 10.61 -13.35
CA LEU A 155 -1.68 10.90 -13.82
C LEU A 155 -2.04 12.38 -13.60
N ALA A 156 -1.79 12.92 -12.41
CA ALA A 156 -2.08 14.30 -12.06
C ALA A 156 -1.29 15.28 -12.94
N ALA A 157 -0.01 15.01 -13.20
CA ALA A 157 0.83 15.81 -14.09
C ALA A 157 0.27 15.80 -15.52
N ARG A 158 -0.09 14.63 -16.06
CA ARG A 158 -0.68 14.54 -17.40
C ARG A 158 -2.06 15.20 -17.49
N LEU A 159 -2.82 15.24 -16.40
CA LEU A 159 -4.11 15.93 -16.30
C LEU A 159 -3.99 17.42 -15.94
N GLN A 160 -2.77 17.96 -15.81
CA GLN A 160 -2.51 19.35 -15.39
C GLN A 160 -3.14 19.71 -14.02
N LYS A 161 -3.25 18.73 -13.11
CA LYS A 161 -3.79 18.92 -11.75
C LYS A 161 -2.66 19.16 -10.74
N LEU A 162 -2.15 20.38 -10.70
CA LEU A 162 -0.98 20.76 -9.89
C LEU A 162 -1.14 20.44 -8.39
N ILE A 163 -2.32 20.72 -7.81
CA ILE A 163 -2.56 20.46 -6.38
C ILE A 163 -2.44 18.96 -6.08
N LEU A 164 -3.08 18.11 -6.89
CA LEU A 164 -3.02 16.66 -6.70
C LEU A 164 -1.60 16.13 -6.90
N PHE A 165 -0.87 16.67 -7.89
CA PHE A 165 0.53 16.34 -8.11
C PHE A 165 1.39 16.64 -6.88
N CYS A 166 1.29 17.87 -6.32
CA CYS A 166 2.02 18.25 -5.11
C CYS A 166 1.64 17.39 -3.91
N VAL A 167 0.36 17.07 -3.72
CA VAL A 167 -0.10 16.18 -2.64
C VAL A 167 0.51 14.79 -2.78
N CYS A 168 0.56 14.23 -3.99
CA CYS A 168 1.22 12.95 -4.21
C CYS A 168 2.72 13.03 -3.90
N LEU A 169 3.42 14.10 -4.31
CA LEU A 169 4.85 14.26 -4.03
C LEU A 169 5.17 14.39 -2.54
N ILE A 170 4.40 15.19 -1.81
CA ILE A 170 4.53 15.29 -0.33
C ILE A 170 4.23 13.92 0.29
N GLY A 171 3.23 13.23 -0.24
CA GLY A 171 2.92 11.87 0.16
C GLY A 171 4.07 10.87 -0.09
N LEU A 172 5.05 11.16 -0.94
CA LEU A 172 6.20 10.28 -1.21
C LEU A 172 7.37 10.50 -0.24
N THR A 173 7.40 11.60 0.51
CA THR A 173 8.47 11.93 1.45
C THR A 173 8.21 11.39 2.86
N HIS A 174 7.63 10.19 2.94
CA HIS A 174 7.14 9.56 4.17
C HIS A 174 8.08 8.51 4.75
#